data_AF-A0A8J6DNV9-F1
#
_entry.id   AF-A0A8J6DNV9-F1
#
_cell.length_a   1.000
_cell.length_b   1.000
_cell.length_c   1.000
_cell.angle_alpha   90.00
_cell.angle_beta   90.00
_cell.angle_gamma   90.00
#
_symmetry.space_group_name_H-M   'P 1'
#
loop_
_entity.id
_entity.type
_entity.pdbx_description
1 polymer ?
#
loop_
_entity_poly.entity_id
_entity_poly.type
_entity_poly.pdbx_seq_one_letter_code
_entity_poly.pdbx_strand_id
1 'polypeptide(L)'
;IGRLIIGQNGILSTPAVSCIIRKIKAAGGIILTASHCPGGPGGEFGVKFNVANGGPAPDVVSDKIYQISKTIEEYAICPDLRIDLSRLGRQEFDLENKFKPFRVEIVDPVDIYLNLLRNIFDFNAIKSLLTGPSQLKIRVDAMHGVMGPYVRKVLCDELGAPANSAINCVPLEDFGGQHPDPNLTYATTLLEAMKGGEYGFGAAFDADGDRYMILGQNGFFVSPSDSLAIIAANLPCIPYFRQMGVRGFGRSMPTSTALD
;
A
#
# COMPACT_ATOMS: atom_id res chain seq x y z
N ILE A 1 -22.43 -7.36 -10.89
CA ILE A 1 -21.68 -6.25 -10.23
C ILE A 1 -22.25 -4.95 -10.78
N GLY A 2 -22.67 -4.01 -9.94
CA GLY A 2 -23.29 -2.75 -10.40
C GLY A 2 -22.46 -1.49 -10.15
N ARG A 3 -21.38 -1.59 -9.37
CA ARG A 3 -20.52 -0.46 -8.98
C ARG A 3 -19.07 -0.93 -8.82
N LEU A 4 -18.12 -0.21 -9.40
CA LEU A 4 -16.69 -0.34 -9.16
C LEU A 4 -16.13 0.97 -8.60
N ILE A 5 -15.09 0.85 -7.76
CA ILE A 5 -14.23 1.96 -7.35
C ILE A 5 -12.82 1.63 -7.84
N ILE A 6 -12.19 2.56 -8.55
CA ILE A 6 -10.85 2.41 -9.10
C ILE A 6 -10.07 3.68 -8.72
N GLY A 7 -8.81 3.53 -8.32
CA GLY A 7 -7.96 4.71 -8.12
C GLY A 7 -7.64 5.39 -9.43
N GLN A 8 -7.43 6.71 -9.39
CA GLN A 8 -6.98 7.47 -10.55
C GLN A 8 -5.75 6.83 -11.19
N ASN A 9 -5.76 6.74 -12.52
CA ASN A 9 -4.75 6.05 -13.33
C ASN A 9 -4.56 4.56 -12.99
N GLY A 10 -5.54 3.93 -12.34
CA GLY A 10 -5.45 2.53 -11.89
C GLY A 10 -4.59 2.33 -10.64
N ILE A 11 -4.14 3.41 -9.99
CA ILE A 11 -3.23 3.35 -8.84
C ILE A 11 -4.03 3.22 -7.54
N LEU A 12 -3.88 2.08 -6.86
CA LEU A 12 -4.27 1.88 -5.46
C LEU A 12 -3.29 0.91 -4.79
N SER A 13 -2.75 1.28 -3.63
CA SER A 13 -1.95 0.36 -2.83
C SER A 13 -2.81 -0.75 -2.23
N THR A 14 -2.20 -1.90 -1.93
CA THR A 14 -2.90 -3.02 -1.28
C THR A 14 -3.56 -2.60 0.04
N PRO A 15 -2.90 -1.82 0.93
CA PRO A 15 -3.55 -1.25 2.10
C PRO A 15 -4.73 -0.31 1.79
N ALA A 16 -4.64 0.52 0.74
CA ALA A 16 -5.71 1.41 0.34
C ALA A 16 -6.93 0.64 -0.19
N VAL A 17 -6.72 -0.43 -0.98
CA VAL A 17 -7.79 -1.32 -1.42
C VAL A 17 -8.51 -1.93 -0.22
N SER A 18 -7.77 -2.47 0.76
CA SER A 18 -8.35 -3.03 1.98
C SER A 18 -9.19 -1.99 2.75
N CYS A 19 -8.66 -0.77 2.89
CA CYS A 19 -9.34 0.36 3.53
C CYS A 19 -10.66 0.68 2.82
N ILE A 20 -10.64 0.81 1.49
CA ILE A 20 -11.81 1.15 0.68
C ILE A 20 -12.87 0.05 0.78
N ILE A 21 -12.50 -1.23 0.60
CA ILE A 21 -13.43 -2.37 0.70
C ILE A 21 -14.21 -2.29 2.02
N ARG A 22 -13.50 -2.11 3.14
CA ARG A 22 -14.10 -2.04 4.47
C ARG A 22 -14.95 -0.80 4.67
N LYS A 23 -14.50 0.36 4.18
CA LYS A 23 -15.18 1.65 4.31
C LYS A 23 -16.52 1.67 3.59
N ILE A 24 -16.57 1.12 2.36
CA ILE A 24 -17.77 1.12 1.52
C ILE A 24 -18.56 -0.19 1.58
N LYS A 25 -18.11 -1.16 2.39
CA LYS A 25 -18.69 -2.52 2.49
C LYS A 25 -18.81 -3.21 1.13
N ALA A 26 -17.73 -3.14 0.34
CA ALA A 26 -17.66 -3.81 -0.95
C ALA A 26 -17.67 -5.34 -0.77
N ALA A 27 -18.08 -6.07 -1.80
CA ALA A 27 -18.04 -7.54 -1.80
C ALA A 27 -16.60 -8.09 -1.81
N GLY A 28 -15.65 -7.30 -2.28
CA GLY A 28 -14.24 -7.66 -2.43
C GLY A 28 -13.52 -6.64 -3.31
N GLY A 29 -12.31 -6.98 -3.74
CA GLY A 29 -11.51 -6.17 -4.66
C GLY A 29 -10.49 -7.02 -5.41
N ILE A 30 -10.16 -6.59 -6.62
CA ILE A 30 -9.10 -7.18 -7.45
C ILE A 30 -7.92 -6.21 -7.41
N ILE A 31 -6.73 -6.71 -7.15
CA ILE A 31 -5.50 -5.93 -7.06
C ILE A 31 -4.52 -6.48 -8.10
N LEU A 32 -4.09 -5.62 -9.01
CA LEU A 32 -3.14 -5.97 -10.08
C LEU A 32 -1.73 -5.68 -9.57
N THR A 33 -1.05 -6.70 -9.07
CA THR A 33 0.29 -6.58 -8.48
C THR A 33 0.96 -7.94 -8.31
N ALA A 34 2.28 -7.99 -8.56
CA ALA A 34 3.17 -9.10 -8.20
C ALA A 34 4.01 -8.79 -6.94
N SER A 35 3.62 -7.80 -6.14
CA SER A 35 4.26 -7.38 -4.88
C SER A 35 5.74 -7.00 -5.02
N HIS A 36 6.66 -7.92 -4.74
CA HIS A 36 8.10 -7.65 -4.72
C HIS A 36 8.81 -8.12 -6.00
N CYS A 37 8.06 -8.70 -6.94
CA CYS A 37 8.58 -9.14 -8.22
C CYS A 37 8.79 -7.95 -9.18
N PRO A 38 9.76 -8.05 -10.11
CA PRO A 38 10.05 -6.99 -11.08
C PRO A 38 8.91 -6.84 -12.10
N GLY A 39 8.75 -5.61 -12.62
CA GLY A 39 7.70 -5.25 -13.59
C GLY A 39 8.22 -5.14 -15.03
N GLY A 40 7.43 -4.51 -15.89
CA GLY A 40 7.75 -4.29 -17.30
C GLY A 40 7.47 -5.49 -18.21
N PRO A 41 7.74 -5.38 -19.54
CA PRO A 41 7.34 -6.39 -20.53
C PRO A 41 7.94 -7.78 -20.33
N GLY A 42 9.11 -7.88 -19.69
CA GLY A 42 9.75 -9.14 -19.33
C GLY A 42 9.63 -9.51 -17.84
N GLY A 43 8.84 -8.74 -17.08
CA GLY A 43 8.64 -8.94 -15.65
C GLY A 43 7.47 -9.86 -15.33
N GLU A 44 7.02 -9.81 -14.09
CA GLU A 44 5.92 -10.61 -13.56
C GLU A 44 4.64 -9.78 -13.44
N PHE A 45 3.49 -10.45 -13.56
CA PHE A 45 2.19 -9.86 -13.35
C PHE A 45 1.34 -10.76 -12.45
N GLY A 46 0.70 -10.15 -11.44
CA GLY A 46 -0.12 -10.88 -10.47
C GLY A 46 -1.51 -10.29 -10.36
N VAL A 47 -2.49 -11.15 -10.08
CA VAL A 47 -3.88 -10.77 -9.81
C VAL A 47 -4.26 -11.31 -8.44
N LYS A 48 -4.28 -10.44 -7.43
CA LYS A 48 -4.75 -10.76 -6.07
C LYS A 48 -6.25 -10.50 -5.97
N PHE A 49 -6.95 -11.33 -5.20
CA PHE A 49 -8.37 -11.12 -4.88
C PHE A 49 -8.57 -11.02 -3.36
N ASN A 50 -9.15 -9.90 -2.93
CA ASN A 50 -9.56 -9.67 -1.54
C ASN A 50 -11.08 -9.81 -1.41
N VAL A 51 -11.53 -10.32 -0.26
CA VAL A 51 -12.95 -10.52 0.05
C VAL A 51 -13.53 -9.37 0.90
N ALA A 52 -14.81 -9.45 1.26
CA ALA A 52 -15.57 -8.37 1.88
C ALA A 52 -15.00 -7.81 3.20
N ASN A 53 -14.19 -8.58 3.94
CA ASN A 53 -13.53 -8.09 5.16
C ASN A 53 -12.32 -7.18 4.87
N GLY A 54 -11.93 -7.05 3.60
CA GLY A 54 -10.78 -6.30 3.10
C GLY A 54 -9.47 -7.09 3.04
N GLY A 55 -9.43 -8.33 3.53
CA GLY A 55 -8.26 -9.20 3.50
C GLY A 55 -8.23 -10.13 2.28
N PRO A 56 -7.12 -10.88 2.10
CA PRO A 56 -6.97 -11.86 1.02
C PRO A 56 -8.08 -12.92 1.03
N ALA A 57 -8.38 -13.48 -0.14
CA ALA A 57 -9.29 -14.61 -0.25
C ALA A 57 -8.78 -15.83 0.55
N PRO A 58 -9.61 -16.43 1.42
CA PRO A 58 -9.25 -17.67 2.11
C PRO A 58 -9.20 -18.86 1.14
N ASP A 59 -8.56 -19.96 1.53
CA ASP A 59 -8.38 -21.17 0.72
C ASP A 59 -9.67 -21.65 0.07
N VAL A 60 -10.79 -21.67 0.81
CA VAL A 60 -12.11 -22.06 0.28
C VAL A 60 -12.53 -21.24 -0.95
N VAL A 61 -12.22 -19.93 -0.97
CA VAL A 61 -12.52 -19.06 -2.11
C VAL A 61 -11.51 -19.27 -3.24
N SER A 62 -10.22 -19.35 -2.91
CA SER A 62 -9.14 -19.56 -3.87
C SER A 62 -9.27 -20.91 -4.60
N ASP A 63 -9.56 -21.99 -3.87
CA ASP A 63 -9.85 -23.32 -4.40
C ASP A 63 -11.06 -23.28 -5.33
N LYS A 64 -12.11 -22.56 -4.96
CA LYS A 64 -13.30 -22.43 -5.81
C LYS A 64 -12.99 -21.69 -7.10
N ILE A 65 -12.20 -20.61 -7.05
CA ILE A 65 -11.71 -19.91 -8.24
C ILE A 65 -10.90 -20.87 -9.12
N TYR A 66 -10.00 -21.66 -8.52
CA TYR A 66 -9.18 -22.65 -9.22
C TYR A 66 -10.00 -23.78 -9.87
N GLN A 67 -11.03 -24.30 -9.19
CA GLN A 67 -11.91 -25.30 -9.80
C GLN A 67 -12.67 -24.72 -10.99
N ILE A 68 -13.21 -23.50 -10.87
CA ILE A 68 -13.90 -22.82 -11.98
C ILE A 68 -12.94 -22.58 -13.15
N SER A 69 -11.71 -22.12 -12.89
CA SER A 69 -10.75 -21.82 -13.96
C SER A 69 -10.35 -23.04 -14.79
N LYS A 70 -10.43 -24.25 -14.20
CA LYS A 70 -10.13 -25.50 -14.92
C LYS A 70 -11.26 -25.98 -15.83
N THR A 71 -12.49 -25.53 -15.58
CA THR A 71 -13.70 -26.04 -16.25
C THR A 71 -14.50 -24.94 -16.93
N ILE A 72 -13.94 -23.73 -17.06
CA ILE A 72 -14.63 -22.61 -17.71
C ILE A 72 -14.72 -22.85 -19.22
N GLU A 73 -15.93 -22.75 -19.77
CA GLU A 73 -16.19 -22.93 -21.20
C GLU A 73 -16.46 -21.59 -21.92
N GLU A 74 -16.97 -20.60 -21.18
CA GLU A 74 -17.32 -19.28 -21.70
C GLU A 74 -17.13 -18.18 -20.64
N TYR A 75 -17.02 -16.94 -21.09
CA TYR A 75 -17.02 -15.75 -20.24
C TYR A 75 -17.80 -14.61 -20.91
N ALA A 76 -18.34 -13.70 -20.09
CA ALA A 76 -19.07 -12.52 -20.57
C ALA A 76 -18.20 -11.26 -20.52
N ILE A 77 -18.27 -10.43 -21.56
CA ILE A 77 -17.53 -9.17 -21.66
C ILE A 77 -18.39 -8.10 -22.36
N CYS A 78 -18.18 -6.83 -22.00
CA CYS A 78 -18.72 -5.68 -22.73
C CYS A 78 -17.58 -5.05 -23.54
N PRO A 79 -17.33 -5.49 -24.79
CA PRO A 79 -16.12 -5.15 -25.54
C PRO A 79 -16.03 -3.67 -25.92
N ASP A 80 -17.16 -2.96 -25.94
CA ASP A 80 -17.24 -1.54 -26.31
C ASP A 80 -17.14 -0.60 -25.09
N LEU A 81 -17.15 -1.15 -23.88
CA LEU A 81 -17.01 -0.34 -22.67
C LEU A 81 -15.61 0.27 -22.62
N ARG A 82 -15.54 1.59 -22.51
CA ARG A 82 -14.29 2.36 -22.37
C ARG A 82 -14.37 3.19 -21.11
N ILE A 83 -13.28 3.20 -20.34
CA ILE A 83 -13.17 3.96 -19.12
C ILE A 83 -11.98 4.89 -19.18
N ASP A 84 -12.17 6.14 -18.77
CA ASP A 84 -11.09 7.09 -18.59
C ASP A 84 -10.63 7.06 -17.13
N LEU A 85 -9.49 6.40 -16.87
CA LEU A 85 -8.93 6.30 -15.52
C LEU A 85 -8.29 7.61 -15.05
N SER A 86 -8.04 8.57 -15.94
CA SER A 86 -7.33 9.82 -15.61
C SER A 86 -8.22 10.85 -14.92
N ARG A 87 -9.54 10.75 -15.09
CA ARG A 87 -10.51 11.73 -14.57
C ARG A 87 -11.22 11.21 -13.34
N LEU A 88 -11.00 11.90 -12.22
CA LEU A 88 -11.76 11.69 -10.99
C LEU A 88 -13.26 11.87 -11.23
N GLY A 89 -14.07 11.09 -10.50
CA GLY A 89 -15.52 11.20 -10.50
C GLY A 89 -16.22 9.96 -11.03
N ARG A 90 -17.52 10.11 -11.26
CA ARG A 90 -18.43 9.01 -11.63
C ARG A 90 -18.57 8.92 -13.14
N GLN A 91 -18.47 7.71 -13.65
CA GLN A 91 -18.76 7.32 -15.04
C GLN A 91 -19.86 6.26 -15.01
N GLU A 92 -20.89 6.42 -15.83
CA GLU A 92 -22.05 5.52 -15.90
C GLU A 92 -22.18 4.93 -17.29
N PHE A 93 -22.55 3.66 -17.33
CA PHE A 93 -22.69 2.89 -18.55
C PHE A 93 -24.03 2.17 -18.53
N ASP A 94 -24.89 2.50 -19.49
CA ASP A 94 -26.12 1.76 -19.71
C ASP A 94 -25.76 0.47 -20.45
N LEU A 95 -26.13 -0.66 -19.84
CA LEU A 95 -25.86 -1.98 -20.41
C LEU A 95 -27.16 -2.57 -20.95
N GLU A 96 -27.07 -3.22 -22.10
CA GLU A 96 -28.21 -3.92 -22.69
C GLU A 96 -28.79 -4.92 -21.67
N ASN A 97 -30.12 -4.98 -21.59
CA ASN A 97 -30.85 -5.85 -20.65
C ASN A 97 -30.53 -5.63 -19.16
N LYS A 98 -30.05 -4.44 -18.75
CA LYS A 98 -29.89 -4.04 -17.34
C LYS A 98 -30.70 -2.79 -17.03
N PHE A 99 -31.53 -2.87 -15.98
CA PHE A 99 -32.36 -1.74 -15.53
C PHE A 99 -31.56 -0.63 -14.82
N LYS A 100 -30.49 -0.99 -14.11
CA LYS A 100 -29.61 -0.02 -13.43
C LYS A 100 -28.31 0.13 -14.20
N PRO A 101 -27.78 1.35 -14.34
CA PRO A 101 -26.50 1.57 -15.01
C PRO A 101 -25.38 0.89 -14.22
N PHE A 102 -24.37 0.42 -14.96
CA PHE A 102 -23.10 0.05 -14.38
C PHE A 102 -22.31 1.31 -14.05
N ARG A 103 -21.88 1.43 -12.79
CA ARG A 103 -21.19 2.62 -12.30
C ARG A 103 -19.72 2.34 -12.06
N VAL A 104 -18.86 3.25 -12.50
CA VAL A 104 -17.47 3.28 -12.05
C VAL A 104 -17.17 4.64 -11.41
N GLU A 105 -16.54 4.62 -10.25
CA GLU A 105 -16.09 5.81 -9.54
C GLU A 105 -14.56 5.81 -9.52
N ILE A 106 -13.96 6.77 -10.22
CA ILE A 106 -12.53 7.03 -10.17
C ILE A 106 -12.26 7.94 -8.97
N VAL A 107 -11.48 7.45 -8.01
CA VAL A 107 -11.19 8.14 -6.75
C VAL A 107 -9.74 8.54 -6.65
N ASP A 108 -9.45 9.57 -5.84
CA ASP A 108 -8.07 9.89 -5.48
C ASP A 108 -7.43 8.66 -4.80
N PRO A 109 -6.23 8.21 -5.23
CA PRO A 109 -5.59 7.02 -4.69
C PRO A 109 -5.34 7.06 -3.17
N VAL A 110 -5.22 8.25 -2.59
CA VAL A 110 -4.68 8.46 -1.25
C VAL A 110 -5.77 8.91 -0.26
N ASP A 111 -6.73 9.74 -0.67
CA ASP A 111 -7.63 10.46 0.25
C ASP A 111 -8.37 9.58 1.26
N ILE A 112 -8.95 8.46 0.82
CA ILE A 112 -9.71 7.57 1.72
C ILE A 112 -8.76 6.94 2.75
N TYR A 113 -7.57 6.54 2.31
CA TYR A 113 -6.56 5.93 3.15
C TYR A 113 -5.92 6.95 4.11
N LEU A 114 -5.60 8.16 3.64
CA LEU A 114 -5.11 9.26 4.47
C LEU A 114 -6.10 9.61 5.59
N ASN A 115 -7.40 9.63 5.29
CA ASN A 115 -8.41 9.84 6.32
C ASN A 115 -8.46 8.71 7.36
N LEU A 116 -8.17 7.46 6.98
CA LEU A 116 -7.98 6.38 7.96
C LEU A 116 -6.75 6.66 8.83
N LEU A 117 -5.61 7.02 8.24
CA LEU A 117 -4.37 7.30 8.97
C LEU A 117 -4.54 8.44 10.00
N ARG A 118 -5.25 9.51 9.63
CA ARG A 118 -5.57 10.63 10.54
C ARG A 118 -6.37 10.20 11.78
N ASN A 119 -7.16 9.13 11.67
CA ASN A 119 -7.91 8.58 12.80
C ASN A 119 -7.07 7.59 13.64
N ILE A 120 -5.90 7.19 13.16
CA ILE A 120 -5.03 6.21 13.84
C ILE A 120 -3.89 6.92 14.60
N PHE A 121 -3.23 7.87 13.92
CA PHE A 121 -2.01 8.53 14.38
C PHE A 121 -2.23 9.99 14.77
N ASP A 122 -1.37 10.51 15.64
CA ASP A 122 -1.32 11.93 15.96
C ASP A 122 -0.49 12.67 14.89
N PHE A 123 -1.19 13.25 13.91
CA PHE A 123 -0.53 13.98 12.81
C PHE A 123 0.18 15.24 13.30
N ASN A 124 -0.25 15.87 14.40
CA ASN A 124 0.41 17.05 14.93
C ASN A 124 1.76 16.68 15.56
N ALA A 125 1.80 15.59 16.32
CA ALA A 125 3.03 15.07 16.90
C ALA A 125 4.04 14.65 15.81
N ILE A 126 3.58 13.93 14.78
CA ILE A 126 4.45 13.51 13.66
C ILE A 126 4.93 14.74 12.87
N LYS A 127 4.05 15.70 12.58
CA LYS A 127 4.44 16.94 11.90
C LYS A 127 5.49 17.72 12.68
N SER A 128 5.34 17.81 14.00
CA SER A 128 6.33 18.47 14.87
C SER A 128 7.68 17.75 14.88
N LEU A 129 7.70 16.43 14.68
CA LEU A 129 8.94 15.65 14.53
C LEU A 129 9.62 15.90 13.18
N LEU A 130 8.84 16.09 12.12
CA LEU A 130 9.33 16.20 10.74
C LEU A 130 9.56 17.65 10.27
N THR A 131 9.33 18.64 11.14
CA THR A 131 9.46 20.07 10.81
C THR A 131 10.24 20.83 11.88
N GLY A 132 10.73 22.02 11.52
CA GLY A 132 11.49 22.89 12.43
C GLY A 132 13.01 22.66 12.42
N PRO A 133 13.77 23.40 13.24
CA PRO A 133 15.23 23.40 13.19
C PRO A 133 15.87 22.09 13.65
N SER A 134 15.17 21.33 14.49
CA SER A 134 15.59 20.01 14.99
C SER A 134 14.82 18.86 14.33
N GLN A 135 14.26 19.10 13.14
CA GLN A 135 13.49 18.09 12.42
C GLN A 135 14.28 16.79 12.23
N LEU A 136 13.59 15.66 12.39
CA LEU A 136 14.14 14.37 12.01
C LEU A 136 14.33 14.33 10.49
N LYS A 137 15.57 14.23 10.04
CA LYS A 137 15.89 14.03 8.64
C LYS A 137 15.56 12.60 8.22
N ILE A 138 14.60 12.45 7.31
CA ILE A 138 14.13 11.15 6.81
C ILE A 138 14.42 10.95 5.32
N ARG A 139 14.58 9.68 4.93
CA ARG A 139 14.61 9.21 3.53
C ARG A 139 13.63 8.06 3.35
N VAL A 140 12.66 8.22 2.47
CA VAL A 140 11.61 7.22 2.23
C VAL A 140 11.57 6.87 0.76
N ASP A 141 11.99 5.64 0.44
CA ASP A 141 12.10 5.11 -0.91
C ASP A 141 10.86 4.29 -1.28
N ALA A 142 10.08 4.79 -2.24
CA ALA A 142 8.91 4.07 -2.75
C ALA A 142 9.27 3.03 -3.83
N MET A 143 10.56 2.89 -4.17
CA MET A 143 11.10 1.96 -5.16
C MET A 143 10.37 2.00 -6.51
N HIS A 144 9.94 3.19 -6.94
CA HIS A 144 9.13 3.42 -8.14
C HIS A 144 7.79 2.65 -8.16
N GLY A 145 7.34 2.18 -7.00
CA GLY A 145 6.09 1.46 -6.81
C GLY A 145 4.92 2.38 -6.47
N VAL A 146 3.82 1.74 -6.05
CA VAL A 146 2.53 2.40 -5.79
C VAL A 146 2.59 3.42 -4.66
N MET A 147 3.56 3.30 -3.74
CA MET A 147 3.66 4.14 -2.55
C MET A 147 4.11 5.58 -2.84
N GLY A 148 4.57 5.89 -4.07
CA GLY A 148 5.07 7.22 -4.41
C GLY A 148 4.10 8.37 -4.12
N PRO A 149 2.86 8.36 -4.64
CA PRO A 149 1.84 9.35 -4.32
C PRO A 149 1.47 9.40 -2.82
N TYR A 150 1.51 8.25 -2.13
CA TYR A 150 1.21 8.17 -0.70
C TYR A 150 2.31 8.85 0.14
N VAL A 151 3.58 8.59 -0.16
CA VAL A 151 4.72 9.23 0.51
C VAL A 151 4.66 10.74 0.33
N ARG A 152 4.47 11.22 -0.91
CA ARG A 152 4.39 12.66 -1.19
C ARG A 152 3.23 13.32 -0.45
N LYS A 153 2.01 12.79 -0.63
CA LYS A 153 0.82 13.42 -0.07
C LYS A 153 0.77 13.31 1.46
N VAL A 154 1.14 12.16 2.03
CA VAL A 154 1.05 11.96 3.48
C VAL A 154 2.28 12.54 4.21
N LEU A 155 3.50 12.18 3.82
CA LEU A 155 4.69 12.61 4.56
C LEU A 155 5.13 14.03 4.20
N CYS A 156 5.06 14.42 2.92
CA CYS A 156 5.50 15.75 2.50
C CYS A 156 4.39 16.81 2.65
N ASP A 157 3.25 16.64 1.97
CA ASP A 157 2.23 17.69 1.90
C ASP A 157 1.52 17.88 3.26
N GLU A 158 1.09 16.78 3.89
CA GLU A 158 0.31 16.82 5.13
C GLU A 158 1.22 16.99 6.38
N LEU A 159 2.26 16.17 6.48
CA LEU A 159 3.15 16.10 7.65
C LEU A 159 4.39 17.00 7.54
N GLY A 160 4.61 17.66 6.39
CA GLY A 160 5.61 18.71 6.24
C GLY A 160 7.05 18.23 6.04
N ALA A 161 7.29 16.94 5.81
CA ALA A 161 8.62 16.46 5.46
C ALA A 161 9.12 17.15 4.17
N PRO A 162 10.39 17.57 4.11
CA PRO A 162 10.96 18.14 2.89
C PRO A 162 10.78 17.24 1.66
N ALA A 163 10.60 17.82 0.47
CA ALA A 163 10.37 17.05 -0.75
C ALA A 163 11.50 16.06 -1.09
N ASN A 164 12.74 16.36 -0.68
CA ASN A 164 13.90 15.48 -0.84
C ASN A 164 13.88 14.26 0.11
N SER A 165 12.91 14.15 1.01
CA SER A 165 12.63 12.93 1.76
C SER A 165 11.96 11.85 0.91
N ALA A 166 11.24 12.22 -0.16
CA ALA A 166 10.47 11.32 -1.00
C ALA A 166 11.29 10.81 -2.19
N ILE A 167 11.77 9.57 -2.12
CA ILE A 167 12.70 8.97 -3.08
C ILE A 167 11.98 7.95 -3.96
N ASN A 168 12.30 7.98 -5.26
CA ASN A 168 11.67 7.11 -6.26
C ASN A 168 10.13 7.12 -6.19
N CYS A 169 9.54 8.27 -5.85
CA CYS A 169 8.11 8.42 -5.60
C CYS A 169 7.27 8.71 -6.87
N VAL A 170 7.79 8.39 -8.05
CA VAL A 170 7.02 8.34 -9.30
C VAL A 170 6.80 6.86 -9.62
N PRO A 171 5.55 6.36 -9.63
CA PRO A 171 5.26 5.01 -10.08
C PRO A 171 5.72 4.80 -11.53
N LEU A 172 6.44 3.73 -11.80
CA LEU A 172 6.89 3.31 -13.13
C LEU A 172 6.45 1.86 -13.39
N GLU A 173 6.07 1.54 -14.64
CA GLU A 173 5.58 0.21 -15.01
C GLU A 173 6.64 -0.90 -14.84
N ASP A 174 7.92 -0.54 -14.90
CA ASP A 174 9.08 -1.42 -14.74
C ASP A 174 9.83 -1.20 -13.42
N PHE A 175 9.29 -0.37 -12.52
CA PHE A 175 9.93 0.04 -11.27
C PHE A 175 11.35 0.61 -11.44
N GLY A 176 11.64 1.25 -12.58
CA GLY A 176 12.98 1.75 -12.90
C GLY A 176 13.98 0.63 -13.25
N GLY A 177 13.48 -0.53 -13.70
CA GLY A 177 14.27 -1.70 -14.03
C GLY A 177 14.85 -2.42 -12.79
N GLN A 178 14.29 -2.19 -11.61
CA GLN A 178 14.75 -2.75 -10.34
C GLN A 178 13.71 -3.69 -9.73
N HIS A 179 14.14 -4.53 -8.79
CA HIS A 179 13.22 -5.29 -7.94
C HIS A 179 12.65 -4.36 -6.85
N PRO A 180 11.32 -4.18 -6.77
CA PRO A 180 10.68 -3.39 -5.72
C PRO A 180 10.55 -4.23 -4.44
N ASP A 181 11.68 -4.68 -3.89
CA ASP A 181 11.73 -5.56 -2.71
C ASP A 181 12.55 -4.89 -1.58
N PRO A 182 11.90 -4.46 -0.48
CA PRO A 182 12.56 -3.67 0.56
C PRO A 182 13.41 -4.57 1.46
N ASN A 183 14.66 -4.81 1.05
CA ASN A 183 15.68 -5.49 1.83
C ASN A 183 17.08 -4.95 1.53
N LEU A 184 18.08 -5.38 2.30
CA LEU A 184 19.46 -4.89 2.18
C LEU A 184 20.13 -5.25 0.83
N THR A 185 19.59 -6.21 0.08
CA THR A 185 20.11 -6.63 -1.22
C THR A 185 19.63 -5.72 -2.35
N TYR A 186 18.37 -5.30 -2.35
CA TYR A 186 17.79 -4.50 -3.45
C TYR A 186 17.66 -3.00 -3.12
N ALA A 187 17.40 -2.62 -1.87
CA ALA A 187 17.29 -1.21 -1.46
C ALA A 187 18.67 -0.57 -1.18
N THR A 188 19.66 -0.85 -2.04
CA THR A 188 21.06 -0.45 -1.87
C THR A 188 21.24 1.07 -1.89
N THR A 189 20.54 1.77 -2.79
CA THR A 189 20.58 3.25 -2.88
C THR A 189 20.15 3.91 -1.57
N LEU A 190 19.11 3.38 -0.91
CA LEU A 190 18.68 3.85 0.40
C LEU A 190 19.73 3.54 1.47
N LEU A 191 20.25 2.31 1.50
CA LEU A 191 21.26 1.89 2.47
C LEU A 191 22.52 2.77 2.41
N GLU A 192 23.04 3.05 1.21
CA GLU A 192 24.21 3.90 1.04
C GLU A 192 23.94 5.36 1.46
N ALA A 193 22.74 5.89 1.19
CA ALA A 193 22.35 7.21 1.70
C ALA A 193 22.29 7.24 3.24
N MET A 194 21.78 6.18 3.87
CA MET A 194 21.72 6.09 5.34
C MET A 194 23.10 5.91 5.99
N LYS A 195 24.02 5.18 5.35
CA LYS A 195 25.42 5.02 5.80
C LYS A 195 26.19 6.34 5.82
N GLY A 196 25.78 7.32 5.00
CA GLY A 196 26.34 8.67 5.03
C GLY A 196 26.11 9.43 6.34
N GLY A 197 25.25 8.94 7.24
CA GLY A 197 25.06 9.46 8.60
C GLY A 197 24.22 10.73 8.70
N GLU A 198 23.81 11.32 7.56
CA GLU A 198 23.00 12.54 7.54
C GLU A 198 21.55 12.32 8.01
N TYR A 199 20.98 11.15 7.72
CA TYR A 199 19.58 10.84 7.96
C TYR A 199 19.42 10.02 9.24
N GLY A 200 18.43 10.38 10.06
CA GLY A 200 18.11 9.69 11.31
C GLY A 200 17.16 8.50 11.11
N PHE A 201 16.40 8.49 10.01
CA PHE A 201 15.43 7.44 9.71
C PHE A 201 15.32 7.21 8.19
N GLY A 202 15.35 5.94 7.81
CA GLY A 202 15.21 5.47 6.43
C GLY A 202 14.09 4.43 6.34
N ALA A 203 13.30 4.46 5.28
CA ALA A 203 12.33 3.40 4.99
C ALA A 203 12.24 3.10 3.49
N ALA A 204 11.95 1.85 3.14
CA ALA A 204 11.63 1.42 1.78
C ALA A 204 10.32 0.63 1.76
N PHE A 205 9.58 0.69 0.64
CA PHE A 205 8.36 -0.07 0.41
C PHE A 205 8.47 -1.00 -0.80
N ASP A 206 7.69 -2.08 -0.84
CA ASP A 206 7.52 -2.91 -2.04
C ASP A 206 6.51 -2.31 -3.04
N ALA A 207 6.28 -2.98 -4.18
CA ALA A 207 5.52 -2.38 -5.28
C ALA A 207 4.08 -2.04 -4.92
N ASP A 208 3.40 -2.86 -4.10
CA ASP A 208 2.02 -2.62 -3.66
C ASP A 208 1.88 -2.04 -2.25
N GLY A 209 3.01 -1.79 -1.58
CA GLY A 209 3.09 -1.02 -0.33
C GLY A 209 2.59 -1.75 0.90
N ASP A 210 2.56 -3.09 0.90
CA ASP A 210 2.19 -3.90 2.06
C ASP A 210 3.40 -4.40 2.86
N ARG A 211 4.61 -4.26 2.32
CA ARG A 211 5.89 -4.52 3.01
C ARG A 211 6.69 -3.24 3.22
N TYR A 212 7.53 -3.27 4.24
CA TYR A 212 8.45 -2.19 4.53
C TYR A 212 9.78 -2.68 5.11
N MET A 213 10.83 -1.88 4.93
CA MET A 213 12.10 -1.98 5.64
C MET A 213 12.35 -0.69 6.44
N ILE A 214 12.94 -0.79 7.63
CA ILE A 214 13.34 0.36 8.44
C ILE A 214 14.85 0.36 8.65
N LEU A 215 15.45 1.54 8.45
CA LEU A 215 16.85 1.82 8.75
C LEU A 215 16.94 2.99 9.75
N GLY A 216 17.81 2.86 10.74
CA GLY A 216 18.27 3.97 11.58
C GLY A 216 19.46 4.69 10.96
N GLN A 217 19.99 5.67 11.70
CA GLN A 217 21.20 6.39 11.33
C GLN A 217 22.39 5.45 11.08
N ASN A 218 23.30 5.85 10.18
CA ASN A 218 24.48 5.08 9.78
C ASN A 218 24.15 3.71 9.15
N GLY A 219 22.94 3.53 8.62
CA GLY A 219 22.49 2.27 8.02
C GLY A 219 22.17 1.19 9.05
N PHE A 220 21.84 1.56 10.29
CA PHE A 220 21.42 0.59 11.31
C PHE A 220 20.17 -0.17 10.87
N PHE A 221 20.31 -1.46 10.58
CA PHE A 221 19.20 -2.29 10.12
C PHE A 221 18.31 -2.72 11.27
N VAL A 222 17.03 -2.39 11.21
CA VAL A 222 16.01 -2.90 12.14
C VAL A 222 15.41 -4.15 11.52
N SER A 223 15.67 -5.32 12.12
CA SER A 223 15.09 -6.57 11.62
C SER A 223 13.55 -6.51 11.66
N PRO A 224 12.82 -7.10 10.71
CA PRO A 224 11.35 -7.06 10.73
C PRO A 224 10.73 -7.68 11.99
N SER A 225 11.39 -8.69 12.56
CA SER A 225 10.93 -9.31 13.82
C SER A 225 11.09 -8.36 15.01
N ASP A 226 12.23 -7.65 15.10
CA ASP A 226 12.44 -6.66 16.17
C ASP A 226 11.57 -5.43 15.95
N SER A 227 11.33 -5.00 14.71
CA SER A 227 10.38 -3.93 14.38
C SER A 227 9.00 -4.22 14.95
N LEU A 228 8.50 -5.45 14.76
CA LEU A 228 7.22 -5.90 15.33
C LEU A 228 7.24 -5.84 16.86
N ALA A 229 8.29 -6.35 17.51
CA ALA A 229 8.44 -6.34 18.96
C ALA A 229 8.53 -4.91 19.54
N ILE A 230 9.30 -4.03 18.92
CA ILE A 230 9.47 -2.62 19.31
C ILE A 230 8.13 -1.89 19.22
N ILE A 231 7.38 -2.07 18.13
CA ILE A 231 6.06 -1.45 17.96
C ILE A 231 5.10 -1.99 19.04
N ALA A 232 5.08 -3.30 19.27
CA ALA A 232 4.24 -3.93 20.30
C ALA A 232 4.51 -3.37 21.70
N ALA A 233 5.78 -3.20 22.07
CA ALA A 233 6.21 -2.63 23.35
C ALA A 233 5.86 -1.15 23.52
N ASN A 234 5.60 -0.41 22.43
CA ASN A 234 5.38 1.04 22.42
C ASN A 234 4.00 1.47 21.88
N LEU A 235 3.04 0.54 21.76
CA LEU A 235 1.68 0.86 21.28
C LEU A 235 0.96 2.02 22.00
N PRO A 236 1.17 2.28 23.31
CA PRO A 236 0.58 3.46 23.97
C PRO A 236 0.95 4.81 23.33
N CYS A 237 2.02 4.88 22.54
CA CYS A 237 2.37 6.09 21.76
C CYS A 237 1.38 6.39 20.63
N ILE A 238 0.61 5.41 20.17
CA ILE A 238 -0.31 5.53 19.03
C ILE A 238 -1.74 5.76 19.58
N PRO A 239 -2.42 6.88 19.24
CA PRO A 239 -3.77 7.20 19.75
C PRO A 239 -4.79 6.08 19.60
N TYR A 240 -4.79 5.38 18.46
CA TYR A 240 -5.69 4.26 18.20
C TYR A 240 -5.65 3.19 19.30
N PHE A 241 -4.46 2.77 19.73
CA PHE A 241 -4.32 1.71 20.73
C PHE A 241 -4.59 2.20 22.16
N ARG A 242 -4.43 3.50 22.43
CA ARG A 242 -4.90 4.11 23.69
C ARG A 242 -6.43 4.04 23.81
N GLN A 243 -7.15 4.23 22.70
CA GLN A 243 -8.61 4.23 22.68
C GLN A 243 -9.20 2.82 22.60
N MET A 244 -8.65 1.97 21.74
CA MET A 244 -9.21 0.65 21.42
C MET A 244 -8.64 -0.47 22.31
N GLY A 245 -7.55 -0.20 23.03
CA GLY A 245 -6.78 -1.21 23.74
C GLY A 245 -6.08 -2.21 22.81
N VAL A 246 -5.42 -3.20 23.40
CA VAL A 246 -4.73 -4.29 22.70
C VAL A 246 -5.43 -5.60 23.05
N ARG A 247 -5.90 -6.32 22.03
CA ARG A 247 -6.65 -7.59 22.20
C ARG A 247 -5.77 -8.84 22.15
N GLY A 248 -4.56 -8.72 21.63
CA GLY A 248 -3.61 -9.81 21.46
C GLY A 248 -2.60 -9.49 20.36
N PHE A 249 -1.50 -10.24 20.34
CA PHE A 249 -0.47 -10.17 19.32
C PHE A 249 -0.44 -11.46 18.50
N GLY A 250 0.06 -11.38 17.27
CA GLY A 250 0.22 -12.53 16.39
C GLY A 250 1.43 -12.36 15.49
N ARG A 251 2.18 -13.44 15.29
CA ARG A 251 3.30 -13.53 14.36
C ARG A 251 3.25 -14.85 13.59
N SER A 252 3.91 -14.91 12.45
CA SER A 252 4.10 -16.18 11.74
C SER A 252 5.07 -17.07 12.52
N MET A 253 4.96 -18.40 12.34
CA MET A 253 5.87 -19.36 12.96
C MET A 253 7.36 -19.04 12.74
N PRO A 254 7.83 -18.69 11.51
CA PRO A 254 9.24 -18.40 11.28
C PRO A 254 9.70 -17.00 11.75
N THR A 255 8.79 -16.09 12.11
CA THR A 255 9.16 -14.82 12.73
C THR A 255 9.79 -15.08 14.09
N SER A 256 10.88 -14.37 14.45
CA SER A 256 11.58 -14.59 15.71
C SER A 256 10.65 -14.41 16.92
N THR A 257 11.03 -15.01 18.05
CA THR A 257 10.26 -14.94 19.30
C THR A 257 10.47 -13.63 20.07
N ALA A 258 10.94 -12.56 19.42
CA ALA A 258 11.16 -11.27 20.07
C ALA A 258 9.85 -10.59 20.53
N LEU A 259 8.73 -10.97 19.91
CA LEU A 259 7.39 -10.48 20.27
C LEU A 259 6.82 -11.13 21.54
N ASP A 260 7.30 -12.33 21.88
CA ASP A 260 6.82 -13.19 22.97
C ASP A 260 7.37 -12.73 24.34
#